data_AF-A0A919ZPS0-F1
#
_entry.id   AF-A0A919ZPS0-F1
#
_cell.length_a   1.000
_cell.length_b   1.000
_cell.length_c   1.000
_cell.angle_alpha   90.00
_cell.angle_beta   90.00
_cell.angle_gamma   90.00
#
_symmetry.space_group_name_H-M   'P 1'
#
loop_
_entity.id
_entity.type
_entity.pdbx_description
1 polymer ?
#
loop_
_entity_poly.entity_id
_entity_poly.type
_entity_poly.pdbx_seq_one_letter_code
_entity_poly.pdbx_strand_id
1 'polypeptide(L)'
;MPFILWTLVYWLSVRLTMYTNWLDAGTWKSLVRELFAPQAGYHLWFIIMVFQFYLLFPLFRRIAIQIKNRLKKMDCKQQNRIVFAILLISGLAYGYLLYLSYYRMGQWAVTPGIGQTLLNHRTSIFVMYIFYFILGAVCAFMLDRFRSVMVKILPWNALLSILLFVYLAYDVLRGSGETMNLNISTYLKPTTFVLILSQMFLIYGILHLLSVKSKFYKLFTWIGRYSFGGYLVHALVIYWISFFTRPLQLAGYHLGFTLLTFALTAVFSLFISYGLSCLPFSRYLVGLGRRRITTTKLDKIEPGMKAPATNSLTE
;
A
#
# COMPACT_ATOMS: atom_id res chain seq x y z
N MET A 1 3.34 17.61 1.01
CA MET A 1 4.76 18.00 1.08
C MET A 1 5.70 16.93 0.50
N PRO A 2 5.66 15.63 0.89
CA PRO A 2 6.48 14.60 0.22
C PRO A 2 6.21 14.47 -1.27
N PHE A 3 4.95 14.57 -1.69
CA PHE A 3 4.56 14.55 -3.10
C PHE A 3 5.36 15.53 -3.96
N ILE A 4 5.33 16.83 -3.64
CA ILE A 4 5.98 17.88 -4.43
C ILE A 4 7.48 17.63 -4.55
N LEU A 5 8.15 17.28 -3.45
CA LEU A 5 9.57 16.99 -3.43
C LEU A 5 9.91 15.78 -4.29
N TRP A 6 9.14 14.69 -4.17
CA TRP A 6 9.38 13.50 -4.98
C TRP A 6 9.06 13.72 -6.45
N THR A 7 8.00 14.44 -6.80
CA THR A 7 7.73 14.85 -8.18
C THR A 7 8.92 15.60 -8.77
N LEU A 8 9.51 16.54 -8.02
CA LEU A 8 10.72 17.25 -8.43
C LEU A 8 11.92 16.30 -8.60
N VAL A 9 12.15 15.38 -7.66
CA VAL A 9 13.24 14.39 -7.74
C VAL A 9 13.10 13.50 -8.98
N TYR A 10 11.89 12.99 -9.26
CA TYR A 10 11.62 12.17 -10.45
C TYR A 10 11.79 12.96 -11.73
N TRP A 11 11.21 14.16 -11.80
CA TRP A 11 11.35 15.06 -12.94
C TRP A 11 12.81 15.40 -13.24
N LEU A 12 13.60 15.72 -12.19
CA LEU A 12 15.02 16.00 -12.32
C LEU A 12 15.81 14.78 -12.79
N SER A 13 15.53 13.61 -12.21
CA SER A 13 16.22 12.36 -12.53
C SER A 13 16.05 11.96 -13.99
N VAL A 14 14.83 12.09 -14.53
CA VAL A 14 14.54 11.79 -15.95
C VAL A 14 15.20 12.79 -16.88
N ARG A 15 15.28 14.08 -16.51
CA ARG A 15 15.86 15.12 -17.38
C ARG A 15 17.37 15.09 -17.42
N LEU A 16 18.01 14.75 -16.30
CA LEU A 16 19.46 14.59 -16.23
C LEU A 16 19.94 13.41 -17.11
N THR A 17 19.20 12.31 -17.14
CA THR A 17 19.55 11.14 -17.97
C THR A 17 19.22 11.31 -19.45
N MET A 18 18.25 12.16 -19.79
CA MET A 18 17.82 12.42 -21.17
C MET A 18 18.52 13.62 -21.83
N TYR A 19 19.53 14.22 -21.18
CA TYR A 19 20.29 15.38 -21.66
C TYR A 19 19.41 16.52 -22.22
N THR A 20 18.31 16.84 -21.53
CA THR A 20 17.34 17.83 -22.06
C THR A 20 17.84 19.27 -21.91
N ASN A 21 17.51 20.12 -22.89
CA ASN A 21 17.81 21.55 -22.85
C ASN A 21 17.03 22.26 -21.73
N TRP A 22 17.76 22.77 -20.73
CA TRP A 22 17.21 23.45 -19.55
C TRP A 22 16.62 24.84 -19.85
N LEU A 23 17.02 25.44 -20.97
CA LEU A 23 16.63 26.78 -21.40
C LEU A 23 15.30 26.81 -22.17
N ASP A 24 14.73 25.65 -22.51
CA ASP A 24 13.44 25.58 -23.19
C ASP A 24 12.29 25.92 -22.23
N ALA A 25 11.39 26.83 -22.64
CA ALA A 25 10.20 27.18 -21.89
C ALA A 25 9.25 25.98 -21.68
N GLY A 26 9.29 25.00 -22.59
CA GLY A 26 8.57 23.74 -22.46
C GLY A 26 9.01 22.90 -21.25
N THR A 27 10.26 23.04 -20.82
CA THR A 27 10.85 22.29 -19.70
C THR A 27 10.14 22.61 -18.39
N TRP A 28 9.92 23.89 -18.06
CA TRP A 28 9.24 24.27 -16.81
C TRP A 28 7.75 23.98 -16.83
N LYS A 29 7.09 24.11 -17.99
CA LYS A 29 5.67 23.72 -18.15
C LYS A 29 5.45 22.23 -17.86
N SER A 30 6.41 21.39 -18.20
CA SER A 30 6.33 19.95 -17.90
C SER A 30 6.36 19.65 -16.39
N LEU A 31 7.10 20.42 -15.58
CA LEU A 31 7.14 20.23 -14.13
C LEU A 31 5.76 20.50 -13.50
N VAL A 32 5.08 21.56 -13.97
CA VAL A 32 3.72 21.86 -13.51
C VAL A 32 2.77 20.73 -13.89
N ARG A 33 2.88 20.18 -15.11
CA ARG A 33 2.06 19.04 -15.55
C ARG A 33 2.27 17.81 -14.66
N GLU A 34 3.51 17.51 -14.28
CA GLU A 34 3.86 16.39 -13.39
C GLU A 34 3.28 16.52 -11.98
N LEU A 35 2.96 17.73 -11.51
CA LEU A 35 2.29 17.93 -10.21
C LEU A 35 0.82 17.51 -10.22
N PHE A 36 0.16 17.54 -11.39
CA PHE A 36 -1.24 17.13 -11.51
C PHE A 36 -1.39 15.71 -12.08
N ALA A 37 -0.48 15.35 -12.98
CA ALA A 37 -0.41 14.05 -13.62
C ALA A 37 1.04 13.55 -13.60
N PRO A 38 1.50 12.95 -12.48
CA PRO A 38 2.86 12.46 -12.37
C PRO A 38 3.08 11.29 -13.33
N GLN A 39 3.82 11.52 -14.41
CA GLN A 39 4.19 10.53 -15.41
C GLN A 39 5.57 9.95 -15.08
N ALA A 40 6.51 10.80 -14.62
CA ALA A 40 7.86 10.37 -14.24
C ALA A 40 7.86 9.49 -12.97
N GLY A 41 6.96 9.77 -12.03
CA GLY A 41 6.73 8.95 -10.84
C GLY A 41 5.40 8.24 -10.92
N TYR A 42 5.30 7.17 -11.73
CA TYR A 42 4.03 6.51 -12.05
C TYR A 42 3.23 6.05 -10.83
N HIS A 43 3.84 5.82 -9.66
CA HIS A 43 3.16 5.40 -8.45
C HIS A 43 2.56 6.59 -7.67
N LEU A 44 3.06 7.82 -7.88
CA LEU A 44 2.69 9.01 -7.10
C LEU A 44 1.21 9.40 -7.24
N TRP A 45 0.48 8.84 -8.22
CA TRP A 45 -0.99 8.97 -8.31
C TRP A 45 -1.69 8.62 -6.99
N PHE A 46 -1.13 7.70 -6.20
CA PHE A 46 -1.71 7.29 -4.92
C PHE A 46 -1.80 8.46 -3.94
N ILE A 47 -0.85 9.40 -3.97
CA ILE A 47 -0.88 10.55 -3.08
C ILE A 47 -2.01 11.52 -3.48
N ILE A 48 -2.27 11.66 -4.78
CA ILE A 48 -3.42 12.43 -5.28
C ILE A 48 -4.73 11.79 -4.78
N MET A 49 -4.84 10.47 -4.90
CA MET A 49 -5.97 9.69 -4.41
C MET A 49 -6.19 9.88 -2.90
N VAL A 50 -5.13 9.75 -2.11
CA VAL A 50 -5.18 9.95 -0.64
C VAL A 50 -5.56 11.39 -0.30
N PHE A 51 -5.04 12.38 -1.02
CA PHE A 51 -5.39 13.79 -0.79
C PHE A 51 -6.90 14.05 -0.97
N GLN A 52 -7.52 13.49 -2.01
CA GLN A 52 -8.98 13.55 -2.19
C GLN A 52 -9.73 12.97 -0.98
N PHE A 53 -9.27 11.83 -0.46
CA PHE A 53 -9.86 11.22 0.73
C PHE A 53 -9.70 12.11 1.97
N TYR A 54 -8.54 12.74 2.16
CA TYR A 54 -8.29 13.64 3.29
C TYR A 54 -9.19 14.88 3.27
N LEU A 55 -9.49 15.44 2.09
CA LEU A 55 -10.45 16.54 1.96
C LEU A 55 -11.85 16.13 2.44
N LEU A 56 -12.26 14.91 2.13
CA LEU A 56 -13.56 14.35 2.52
C LEU A 56 -13.55 13.68 3.91
N PHE A 57 -12.40 13.59 4.56
CA PHE A 57 -12.25 12.92 5.85
C PHE A 57 -13.21 13.45 6.94
N PRO A 58 -13.47 14.76 7.08
CA PRO A 58 -14.43 15.25 8.07
C PRO A 58 -15.83 14.65 7.87
N LEU A 59 -16.27 14.48 6.62
CA LEU A 59 -17.54 13.87 6.28
C LEU A 59 -17.55 12.38 6.63
N PHE A 60 -16.52 11.63 6.20
CA PHE A 60 -16.42 10.21 6.50
C PHE A 60 -16.35 9.93 8.00
N ARG A 61 -15.63 10.78 8.76
CA ARG A 61 -15.57 10.70 10.22
C ARG A 61 -16.95 10.90 10.84
N ARG A 62 -17.74 11.88 10.38
CA ARG A 62 -19.11 12.11 10.87
C ARG A 62 -19.98 10.88 10.64
N ILE A 63 -19.97 10.32 9.43
CA ILE A 63 -20.72 9.11 9.06
C ILE A 63 -20.29 7.93 9.94
N ALA A 64 -18.99 7.69 10.09
CA ALA A 64 -18.45 6.59 10.90
C ALA A 64 -18.85 6.69 12.38
N ILE A 65 -18.83 7.90 12.96
CA ILE A 65 -19.27 8.14 14.34
C ILE A 65 -20.78 7.90 14.48
N GLN A 66 -21.58 8.35 13.52
CA GLN A 66 -23.03 8.11 13.53
C GLN A 66 -23.35 6.61 13.49
N ILE A 67 -22.70 5.86 12.60
CA ILE A 67 -22.85 4.40 12.51
C ILE A 67 -22.41 3.74 13.83
N LYS A 68 -21.25 4.12 14.37
CA LYS A 68 -20.75 3.61 15.66
C LYS A 68 -21.77 3.81 16.78
N ASN A 69 -22.34 5.00 16.89
CA ASN A 69 -23.28 5.34 17.95
C ASN A 69 -24.61 4.58 17.80
N ARG A 70 -25.04 4.28 16.57
CA ARG A 70 -26.21 3.42 16.32
C ARG A 70 -25.94 1.97 16.68
N LEU A 71 -24.78 1.44 16.28
CA LEU A 71 -24.39 0.06 16.58
C LEU A 71 -24.19 -0.22 18.07
N LYS A 72 -23.68 0.76 18.84
CA LYS A 72 -23.52 0.63 20.30
C LYS A 72 -24.83 0.42 21.06
N LYS A 73 -25.97 0.79 20.47
CA LYS A 73 -27.30 0.60 21.09
C LYS A 73 -27.88 -0.79 20.85
N MET A 74 -27.21 -1.62 20.05
CA MET A 74 -27.68 -2.92 19.63
C MET A 74 -26.96 -4.03 20.39
N ASP A 75 -27.57 -5.21 20.44
CA ASP A 75 -26.92 -6.40 20.97
C ASP A 75 -25.72 -6.83 20.09
N CYS A 76 -24.76 -7.52 20.70
CA CYS A 76 -23.52 -7.97 20.06
C CYS A 76 -23.78 -8.82 18.81
N LYS A 77 -24.81 -9.70 18.83
CA LYS A 77 -25.16 -10.53 17.66
C LYS A 77 -25.67 -9.68 16.49
N GLN A 78 -26.48 -8.65 16.78
CA GLN A 78 -27.01 -7.73 15.78
C GLN A 78 -25.90 -6.82 15.21
N GLN A 79 -25.05 -6.28 16.09
CA GLN A 79 -23.88 -5.49 15.68
C GLN A 79 -23.02 -6.28 14.68
N ASN A 80 -22.72 -7.53 15.01
CA ASN A 80 -21.93 -8.43 14.18
C ASN A 80 -22.56 -8.67 12.81
N ARG A 81 -23.89 -8.88 12.76
CA ARG A 81 -24.62 -9.10 11.52
C ARG A 81 -24.59 -7.86 10.62
N ILE A 82 -24.77 -6.67 11.21
CA ILE A 82 -24.74 -5.41 10.44
C ILE A 82 -23.35 -5.11 9.92
N VAL A 83 -22.31 -5.27 10.73
CA VAL A 83 -20.92 -5.06 10.27
C VAL A 83 -20.56 -6.03 9.15
N PHE A 84 -20.95 -7.30 9.26
CA PHE A 84 -20.78 -8.27 8.19
C PHE A 84 -21.55 -7.87 6.93
N ALA A 85 -22.80 -7.41 7.06
CA ALA A 85 -23.59 -6.93 5.93
C ALA A 85 -22.94 -5.71 5.25
N ILE A 86 -22.40 -4.75 6.01
CA ILE A 86 -21.67 -3.60 5.48
C ILE A 86 -20.44 -4.06 4.67
N LEU A 87 -19.64 -4.98 5.20
CA LEU A 87 -18.47 -5.51 4.49
C LEU A 87 -18.86 -6.30 3.24
N LEU A 88 -19.90 -7.13 3.31
CA LEU A 88 -20.38 -7.93 2.19
C LEU A 88 -20.92 -7.04 1.07
N ILE A 89 -21.82 -6.11 1.39
CA ILE A 89 -22.43 -5.20 0.42
C ILE A 89 -21.36 -4.30 -0.21
N SER A 90 -20.48 -3.70 0.61
CA SER A 90 -19.40 -2.86 0.08
C SER A 90 -18.40 -3.66 -0.75
N GLY A 91 -18.10 -4.91 -0.37
CA GLY A 91 -17.23 -5.81 -1.12
C GLY A 91 -17.81 -6.21 -2.47
N LEU A 92 -19.10 -6.54 -2.53
CA LEU A 92 -19.81 -6.86 -3.78
C LEU A 92 -19.92 -5.62 -4.68
N ALA A 93 -20.30 -4.47 -4.13
CA ALA A 93 -20.37 -3.21 -4.88
C ALA A 93 -19.00 -2.81 -5.44
N TYR A 94 -17.94 -3.00 -4.66
CA TYR A 94 -16.57 -2.73 -5.11
C TYR A 94 -16.10 -3.75 -6.16
N GLY A 95 -16.38 -5.03 -5.97
CA GLY A 95 -16.09 -6.06 -6.98
C GLY A 95 -16.77 -5.78 -8.32
N TYR A 96 -18.03 -5.32 -8.28
CA TYR A 96 -18.76 -4.88 -9.47
C TYR A 96 -18.14 -3.61 -10.09
N LEU A 97 -17.75 -2.63 -9.28
CA LEU A 97 -17.04 -1.44 -9.76
C LEU A 97 -15.74 -1.82 -10.47
N LEU A 98 -14.97 -2.77 -9.93
CA LEU A 98 -13.75 -3.26 -10.56
C LEU A 98 -14.02 -4.07 -11.83
N TYR A 99 -15.11 -4.85 -11.85
CA TYR A 99 -15.55 -5.53 -13.07
C TYR A 99 -15.85 -4.51 -14.18
N LEU A 100 -16.60 -3.45 -13.85
CA LEU A 100 -16.87 -2.37 -14.80
C LEU A 100 -15.57 -1.69 -15.25
N SER A 101 -14.69 -1.34 -14.32
CA SER A 101 -13.42 -0.69 -14.61
C SER A 101 -12.55 -1.51 -15.57
N TYR A 102 -12.40 -2.81 -15.30
CA TYR A 102 -11.52 -3.67 -16.07
C TYR A 102 -12.14 -4.12 -17.41
N TYR A 103 -13.39 -4.61 -17.40
CA TYR A 103 -13.98 -5.28 -18.56
C TYR A 103 -14.87 -4.39 -19.43
N ARG A 104 -15.40 -3.27 -18.90
CA ARG A 104 -16.40 -2.45 -19.63
C ARG A 104 -15.90 -1.04 -19.95
N MET A 105 -15.20 -0.38 -19.03
CA MET A 105 -14.77 1.02 -19.22
C MET A 105 -13.77 1.20 -20.37
N GLY A 106 -13.09 0.15 -20.84
CA GLY A 106 -12.23 0.24 -22.03
C GLY A 106 -12.97 0.71 -23.28
N GLN A 107 -14.26 0.39 -23.40
CA GLN A 107 -15.11 0.84 -24.52
C GLN A 107 -15.41 2.34 -24.47
N TRP A 108 -15.21 2.99 -23.31
CA TRP A 108 -15.45 4.43 -23.14
C TRP A 108 -14.30 5.28 -23.68
N ALA A 109 -13.20 4.66 -24.11
CA ALA A 109 -12.09 5.35 -24.77
C ALA A 109 -12.47 5.89 -26.16
N VAL A 110 -13.48 5.30 -26.80
CA VAL A 110 -13.86 5.58 -28.19
C VAL A 110 -14.66 6.88 -28.33
N THR A 111 -15.40 7.28 -27.29
CA THR A 111 -16.25 8.48 -27.31
C THR A 111 -15.59 9.62 -26.52
N PRO A 112 -15.21 10.74 -27.15
CA PRO A 112 -14.71 11.91 -26.44
C PRO A 112 -15.76 12.41 -25.43
N GLY A 113 -15.34 12.66 -24.18
CA GLY A 113 -16.23 13.19 -23.14
C GLY A 113 -15.84 12.78 -21.72
N ILE A 114 -16.85 12.80 -20.84
CA ILE A 114 -16.68 12.49 -19.40
C ILE A 114 -16.20 11.05 -19.20
N GLY A 115 -16.71 10.09 -20.00
CA GLY A 115 -16.32 8.68 -19.92
C GLY A 115 -14.83 8.46 -20.18
N GLN A 116 -14.29 9.10 -21.23
CA GLN A 116 -12.85 9.06 -21.55
C GLN A 116 -12.00 9.74 -20.46
N THR A 117 -12.46 10.88 -19.93
CA THR A 117 -11.76 11.58 -18.85
C THR A 117 -11.70 10.73 -17.57
N LEU A 118 -12.81 10.08 -17.21
CA LEU A 118 -12.89 9.18 -16.07
C LEU A 118 -11.99 7.96 -16.25
N LEU A 119 -11.97 7.37 -17.45
CA LEU A 119 -11.10 6.25 -17.80
C LEU A 119 -9.62 6.63 -17.62
N ASN A 120 -9.22 7.81 -18.09
CA ASN A 120 -7.84 8.28 -18.01
C ASN A 120 -7.37 8.55 -16.57
N HIS A 121 -8.28 8.96 -15.68
CA HIS A 121 -7.94 9.33 -14.30
C HIS A 121 -8.37 8.30 -13.25
N ARG A 122 -9.00 7.18 -13.65
CA ARG A 122 -9.61 6.21 -12.73
C ARG A 122 -8.70 5.75 -11.60
N THR A 123 -7.42 5.53 -11.87
CA THR A 123 -6.45 5.08 -10.88
C THR A 123 -6.23 6.14 -9.80
N SER A 124 -6.36 7.42 -10.12
CA SER A 124 -6.17 8.52 -9.17
C SER A 124 -7.43 8.86 -8.37
N ILE A 125 -8.58 8.22 -8.63
CA ILE A 125 -9.86 8.57 -8.00
C ILE A 125 -10.07 7.71 -6.74
N PHE A 126 -10.29 8.34 -5.58
CA PHE A 126 -10.43 7.61 -4.30
C PHE A 126 -11.62 6.63 -4.26
N VAL A 127 -12.68 6.89 -5.04
CA VAL A 127 -13.84 6.00 -5.16
C VAL A 127 -13.42 4.61 -5.65
N MET A 128 -12.42 4.53 -6.52
CA MET A 128 -11.85 3.27 -6.99
C MET A 128 -11.06 2.51 -5.91
N TYR A 129 -10.99 3.03 -4.68
CA TYR A 129 -10.33 2.42 -3.52
C TYR A 129 -11.19 2.47 -2.25
N ILE A 130 -12.48 2.86 -2.37
CA ILE A 130 -13.35 3.15 -1.22
C ILE A 130 -13.49 1.97 -0.26
N PHE A 131 -13.48 0.74 -0.79
CA PHE A 131 -13.60 -0.47 0.00
C PHE A 131 -12.48 -0.60 1.04
N TYR A 132 -11.24 -0.26 0.70
CA TYR A 132 -10.12 -0.36 1.63
C TYR A 132 -10.27 0.60 2.83
N PHE A 133 -10.86 1.78 2.60
CA PHE A 133 -11.17 2.72 3.68
C PHE A 133 -12.31 2.23 4.57
N ILE A 134 -13.36 1.64 3.98
CA ILE A 134 -14.46 1.02 4.73
C ILE A 134 -13.94 -0.15 5.57
N LEU A 135 -13.14 -1.04 4.98
CA LEU A 135 -12.50 -2.16 5.67
C LEU A 135 -11.65 -1.66 6.84
N GLY A 136 -10.80 -0.65 6.61
CA GLY A 136 -10.00 -0.03 7.68
C GLY A 136 -10.84 0.54 8.83
N ALA A 137 -11.95 1.20 8.52
CA ALA A 137 -12.88 1.69 9.54
C ALA A 137 -13.51 0.55 10.35
N VAL A 138 -13.97 -0.51 9.67
CA VAL A 138 -14.54 -1.70 10.33
C VAL A 138 -13.51 -2.41 11.22
N CYS A 139 -12.27 -2.59 10.73
CA CYS A 139 -11.18 -3.15 11.52
C CYS A 139 -10.93 -2.33 12.79
N ALA A 140 -11.01 -0.99 12.73
CA ALA A 140 -10.86 -0.13 13.90
C ALA A 140 -12.02 -0.29 14.90
N PHE A 141 -13.23 -0.62 14.45
CA PHE A 141 -14.39 -0.84 15.33
C PHE A 141 -14.37 -2.20 16.04
N MET A 142 -13.83 -3.23 15.37
CA MET A 142 -13.92 -4.63 15.84
C MET A 142 -12.55 -5.30 15.89
N LEU A 143 -11.54 -4.58 16.39
CA LEU A 143 -10.14 -4.98 16.28
C LEU A 143 -9.85 -6.36 16.89
N ASP A 144 -10.37 -6.64 18.09
CA ASP A 144 -10.08 -7.91 18.78
C ASP A 144 -10.71 -9.10 18.05
N ARG A 145 -11.93 -8.93 17.54
CA ARG A 145 -12.59 -9.97 16.75
C ARG A 145 -11.93 -10.13 15.37
N PHE A 146 -11.52 -9.04 14.76
CA PHE A 146 -10.78 -9.08 13.50
C PHE A 146 -9.50 -9.91 13.68
N ARG A 147 -8.73 -9.66 14.75
CA ARG A 147 -7.54 -10.46 15.10
C ARG A 147 -7.81 -11.96 15.21
N SER A 148 -8.84 -12.35 15.96
CA SER A 148 -9.15 -13.77 16.15
C SER A 148 -9.58 -14.44 14.85
N VAL A 149 -10.35 -13.75 14.00
CA VAL A 149 -10.72 -14.25 12.67
C VAL A 149 -9.50 -14.40 11.78
N MET A 150 -8.60 -13.40 11.74
CA MET A 150 -7.41 -13.43 10.89
C MET A 150 -6.48 -14.61 11.22
N VAL A 151 -6.31 -14.96 12.50
CA VAL A 151 -5.53 -16.14 12.89
C VAL A 151 -6.24 -17.42 12.47
N LYS A 152 -7.56 -17.51 12.67
CA LYS A 152 -8.35 -18.71 12.35
C LYS A 152 -8.33 -19.04 10.85
N ILE A 153 -8.40 -18.03 9.99
CA ILE A 153 -8.41 -18.22 8.53
C ILE A 153 -7.00 -18.29 7.92
N LEU A 154 -5.95 -18.07 8.71
CA LEU A 154 -4.59 -17.89 8.20
C LEU A 154 -4.10 -18.99 7.24
N PRO A 155 -4.21 -20.31 7.53
CA PRO A 155 -3.71 -21.35 6.63
C PRO A 155 -4.46 -21.35 5.29
N TRP A 156 -5.79 -21.21 5.34
CA TRP A 156 -6.64 -21.13 4.14
C TRP A 156 -6.35 -19.87 3.33
N ASN A 157 -6.13 -18.74 4.01
CA ASN A 157 -5.80 -17.49 3.38
C ASN A 157 -4.37 -17.48 2.79
N ALA A 158 -3.43 -18.19 3.41
CA ALA A 158 -2.09 -18.40 2.85
C ALA A 158 -2.15 -19.21 1.55
N LEU A 159 -2.90 -20.31 1.54
CA LEU A 159 -3.14 -21.11 0.34
C LEU A 159 -3.79 -20.26 -0.77
N LEU A 160 -4.85 -19.52 -0.44
CA LEU A 160 -5.52 -18.62 -1.37
C LEU A 160 -4.58 -17.55 -1.94
N SER A 161 -3.77 -16.91 -1.09
CA SER A 161 -2.77 -15.92 -1.49
C SER A 161 -1.76 -16.50 -2.48
N ILE A 162 -1.23 -17.70 -2.22
CA ILE A 162 -0.25 -18.36 -3.09
C ILE A 162 -0.91 -18.72 -4.43
N LEU A 163 -2.09 -19.32 -4.41
CA LEU A 163 -2.82 -19.71 -5.63
C LEU A 163 -3.13 -18.50 -6.52
N LEU A 164 -3.68 -17.42 -5.93
CA LEU A 164 -3.98 -16.19 -6.66
C LEU A 164 -2.72 -15.48 -7.17
N PHE A 165 -1.63 -15.53 -6.41
CA PHE A 165 -0.34 -14.96 -6.82
C PHE A 165 0.22 -15.71 -8.04
N VAL A 166 0.27 -17.04 -7.99
CA VAL A 166 0.72 -17.88 -9.11
C VAL A 166 -0.18 -17.70 -10.32
N TYR A 167 -1.50 -17.68 -10.13
CA TYR A 167 -2.46 -17.44 -11.20
C TYR A 167 -2.25 -16.09 -11.87
N LEU A 168 -2.10 -15.00 -11.09
CA LEU A 168 -1.90 -13.67 -11.65
C LEU A 168 -0.53 -13.54 -12.32
N ALA A 169 0.52 -14.15 -11.76
CA ALA A 169 1.84 -14.19 -12.37
C ALA A 169 1.80 -14.92 -13.72
N TYR A 170 1.12 -16.06 -13.78
CA TYR A 170 0.90 -16.78 -15.03
C TYR A 170 0.11 -15.96 -16.06
N ASP A 171 -0.98 -15.31 -15.64
CA ASP A 171 -1.81 -14.48 -16.52
C ASP A 171 -1.02 -13.31 -17.13
N VAL A 172 -0.18 -12.66 -16.32
CA VAL A 172 0.74 -11.59 -16.77
C VAL A 172 1.78 -12.14 -17.74
N LEU A 173 2.43 -13.26 -17.42
CA LEU A 173 3.46 -13.85 -18.28
C LEU A 173 2.88 -14.33 -19.62
N ARG A 174 1.68 -14.92 -19.61
CA ARG A 174 1.00 -15.40 -20.82
C ARG A 174 0.52 -14.25 -21.71
N GLY A 175 0.00 -13.18 -21.12
CA GLY A 175 -0.52 -12.04 -21.87
C GLY A 175 0.52 -10.94 -22.16
N SER A 176 1.77 -11.14 -21.76
CA SER A 176 2.89 -10.26 -22.09
C SER A 176 3.74 -10.89 -23.19
N GLY A 177 4.09 -10.09 -24.20
CA GLY A 177 5.04 -10.47 -25.25
C GLY A 177 6.44 -9.97 -24.92
N GLU A 178 7.10 -9.35 -25.90
CA GLU A 178 8.41 -8.71 -25.69
C GLU A 178 8.37 -7.57 -24.65
N THR A 179 7.20 -6.94 -24.50
CA THR A 179 6.95 -5.93 -23.46
C THR A 179 5.95 -6.43 -22.42
N MET A 180 6.28 -6.22 -21.15
CA MET A 180 5.41 -6.57 -20.02
C MET A 180 4.11 -5.74 -20.06
N ASN A 181 2.96 -6.41 -20.15
CA ASN A 181 1.65 -5.76 -20.16
C ASN A 181 1.08 -5.65 -18.74
N LEU A 182 1.41 -4.56 -18.05
CA LEU A 182 0.96 -4.30 -16.69
C LEU A 182 -0.55 -4.03 -16.56
N ASN A 183 -1.26 -3.83 -17.67
CA ASN A 183 -2.72 -3.67 -17.62
C ASN A 183 -3.41 -4.98 -17.19
N ILE A 184 -2.77 -6.13 -17.38
CA ILE A 184 -3.29 -7.45 -16.99
C ILE A 184 -3.35 -7.61 -15.48
N SER A 185 -2.37 -7.06 -14.75
CA SER A 185 -2.27 -7.10 -13.29
C SER A 185 -2.61 -5.78 -12.60
N THR A 186 -3.42 -4.94 -13.27
CA THR A 186 -3.83 -3.65 -12.70
C THR A 186 -4.53 -3.81 -11.35
N TYR A 187 -4.30 -2.85 -10.44
CA TYR A 187 -4.96 -2.77 -9.14
C TYR A 187 -6.48 -2.68 -9.23
N LEU A 188 -7.01 -2.29 -10.40
CA LEU A 188 -8.44 -2.14 -10.66
C LEU A 188 -9.08 -3.39 -11.31
N LYS A 189 -8.47 -4.56 -11.15
CA LYS A 189 -9.00 -5.86 -11.59
C LYS A 189 -9.59 -6.63 -10.39
N PRO A 190 -10.76 -7.28 -10.54
CA PRO A 190 -11.37 -8.06 -9.45
C PRO A 190 -10.46 -9.12 -8.84
N THR A 191 -9.70 -9.87 -9.66
CA THR A 191 -8.80 -10.92 -9.16
C THR A 191 -7.64 -10.34 -8.35
N THR A 192 -7.06 -9.23 -8.81
CA THR A 192 -6.01 -8.51 -8.10
C THR A 192 -6.51 -7.92 -6.78
N PHE A 193 -7.76 -7.46 -6.73
CA PHE A 193 -8.39 -7.04 -5.47
C PHE A 193 -8.46 -8.17 -4.44
N VAL A 194 -8.93 -9.36 -4.82
CA VAL A 194 -8.99 -10.51 -3.91
C VAL A 194 -7.58 -10.90 -3.45
N LEU A 195 -6.60 -10.88 -4.35
CA LEU A 195 -5.20 -11.12 -4.01
C LEU A 195 -4.67 -10.11 -2.97
N ILE A 196 -4.89 -8.81 -3.18
CA ILE A 196 -4.46 -7.75 -2.25
C ILE A 196 -5.09 -7.95 -0.88
N LEU A 197 -6.40 -8.21 -0.81
CA LEU A 197 -7.07 -8.47 0.47
C LEU A 197 -6.49 -9.71 1.16
N SER A 198 -6.29 -10.79 0.42
CA SER A 198 -5.72 -12.02 0.94
C SER A 198 -4.31 -11.78 1.49
N GLN A 199 -3.45 -11.05 0.76
CA GLN A 199 -2.10 -10.71 1.22
C GLN A 199 -2.10 -9.77 2.44
N MET A 200 -3.01 -8.79 2.50
CA MET A 200 -3.15 -7.92 3.67
C MET A 200 -3.52 -8.73 4.93
N PHE A 201 -4.47 -9.66 4.81
CA PHE A 201 -4.88 -10.54 5.90
C PHE A 201 -3.79 -11.53 6.30
N LEU A 202 -3.03 -12.04 5.32
CA LEU A 202 -1.91 -12.95 5.54
C LEU A 202 -0.81 -12.26 6.36
N ILE A 203 -0.35 -11.09 5.92
CA ILE A 203 0.70 -10.33 6.61
C ILE A 203 0.23 -9.95 8.02
N TYR A 204 -1.01 -9.49 8.17
CA TYR A 204 -1.55 -9.14 9.49
C TYR A 204 -1.62 -10.36 10.42
N GLY A 205 -2.11 -11.50 9.93
CA GLY A 205 -2.19 -12.73 10.71
C GLY A 205 -0.81 -13.25 11.15
N ILE A 206 0.18 -13.23 10.24
CA ILE A 206 1.58 -13.59 10.56
C ILE A 206 2.13 -12.67 11.65
N LEU A 207 1.95 -11.35 11.51
CA LEU A 207 2.43 -10.38 12.50
C LEU A 207 1.81 -10.58 13.89
N HIS A 208 0.55 -11.04 13.95
CA HIS A 208 -0.11 -11.31 15.21
C HIS A 208 0.39 -12.59 15.90
N LEU A 209 0.86 -13.58 15.13
CA LEU A 209 1.46 -14.80 15.67
C LEU A 209 2.92 -14.62 16.11
N LEU A 210 3.62 -13.62 15.58
CA LEU A 210 5.01 -13.36 15.94
C LEU A 210 5.13 -12.81 17.36
N SER A 211 5.98 -13.44 18.17
CA SER A 211 6.36 -12.90 19.48
C SER A 211 7.05 -11.55 19.32
N VAL A 212 6.69 -10.58 20.17
CA VAL A 212 7.30 -9.23 20.21
C VAL A 212 8.82 -9.30 20.43
N LYS A 213 9.32 -10.36 21.06
CA LYS A 213 10.76 -10.57 21.29
C LYS A 213 11.49 -11.14 20.06
N SER A 214 10.77 -11.66 19.07
CA SER A 214 11.35 -12.30 17.88
C SER A 214 12.13 -11.30 17.02
N LYS A 215 13.27 -11.75 16.47
CA LYS A 215 14.03 -10.99 15.47
C LYS A 215 13.16 -10.67 14.25
N PHE A 216 12.27 -11.58 13.86
CA PHE A 216 11.34 -11.37 12.74
C PHE A 216 10.35 -10.25 13.03
N TYR A 217 9.79 -10.18 14.25
CA TYR A 217 8.90 -9.08 14.62
C TYR A 217 9.61 -7.72 14.52
N LYS A 218 10.85 -7.63 15.02
CA LYS A 218 11.67 -6.42 14.91
C LYS A 218 11.96 -6.06 13.45
N LEU A 219 12.29 -7.04 12.62
CA LEU A 219 12.54 -6.86 11.19
C LEU A 219 11.30 -6.34 10.46
N PHE A 220 10.15 -7.01 10.61
CA PHE A 220 8.91 -6.55 9.98
C PHE A 220 8.47 -5.18 10.46
N THR A 221 8.65 -4.87 11.76
CA THR A 221 8.38 -3.54 12.30
C THR A 221 9.31 -2.49 11.69
N TRP A 222 10.59 -2.82 11.48
CA TRP A 222 11.56 -1.95 10.82
C TRP A 222 11.19 -1.72 9.35
N ILE A 223 10.89 -2.79 8.59
CA ILE A 223 10.44 -2.70 7.20
C ILE A 223 9.17 -1.84 7.12
N GLY A 224 8.17 -2.13 7.97
CA GLY A 224 6.92 -1.39 8.03
C GLY A 224 7.12 0.09 8.31
N ARG A 225 8.05 0.43 9.21
CA ARG A 225 8.39 1.83 9.53
C ARG A 225 8.95 2.59 8.34
N TYR A 226 9.82 1.97 7.54
CA TYR A 226 10.45 2.61 6.37
C TYR A 226 9.72 2.36 5.05
N SER A 227 8.64 1.57 5.07
CA SER A 227 7.89 1.16 3.89
C SER A 227 7.31 2.33 3.10
N PHE A 228 6.83 3.39 3.76
CA PHE A 228 6.31 4.58 3.08
C PHE A 228 7.40 5.34 2.30
N GLY A 229 8.57 5.55 2.90
CA GLY A 229 9.71 6.14 2.19
C GLY A 229 10.24 5.20 1.10
N GLY A 230 10.27 3.88 1.35
CA GLY A 230 10.62 2.88 0.34
C GLY A 230 9.66 2.90 -0.84
N TYR A 231 8.36 3.06 -0.58
CA TYR A 231 7.34 3.29 -1.60
C TYR A 231 7.60 4.58 -2.41
N LEU A 232 8.13 5.64 -1.81
CA LEU A 232 8.50 6.83 -2.58
C LEU A 232 9.74 6.61 -3.46
N VAL A 233 10.71 5.84 -2.96
CA VAL A 233 12.03 5.61 -3.59
C VAL A 233 12.03 4.51 -4.65
N HIS A 234 11.21 3.46 -4.52
CA HIS A 234 11.39 2.22 -5.29
C HIS A 234 11.36 2.39 -6.81
N ALA A 235 10.48 3.23 -7.35
CA ALA A 235 10.42 3.47 -8.78
C ALA A 235 11.71 4.13 -9.31
N LEU A 236 12.35 4.99 -8.49
CA LEU A 236 13.65 5.58 -8.83
C LEU A 236 14.75 4.53 -8.86
N VAL A 237 14.75 3.60 -7.89
CA VAL A 237 15.72 2.50 -7.86
C VAL A 237 15.52 1.56 -9.06
N ILE A 238 14.27 1.21 -9.39
CA ILE A 238 13.95 0.44 -10.59
C ILE A 238 14.42 1.18 -11.83
N TYR A 239 14.21 2.50 -11.90
CA TYR A 239 14.68 3.33 -13.01
C TYR A 239 16.20 3.29 -13.17
N TRP A 240 16.96 3.41 -12.08
CA TRP A 240 18.41 3.29 -12.10
C TRP A 240 18.88 1.90 -12.50
N ILE A 241 18.29 0.84 -11.94
CA ILE A 241 18.62 -0.54 -12.35
C ILE A 241 18.32 -0.72 -13.85
N SER A 242 17.16 -0.24 -14.31
CA SER A 242 16.74 -0.31 -15.71
C SER A 242 17.69 0.43 -16.65
N PHE A 243 18.26 1.55 -16.22
CA PHE A 243 19.27 2.28 -17.00
C PHE A 243 20.48 1.41 -17.32
N PHE A 244 20.94 0.58 -16.36
CA PHE A 244 22.06 -0.34 -16.57
C PHE A 244 21.66 -1.66 -17.25
N THR A 245 20.45 -2.16 -17.02
CA THR A 245 20.04 -3.48 -17.53
C THR A 245 19.44 -3.46 -18.93
N ARG A 246 18.82 -2.34 -19.35
CA ARG A 246 18.27 -2.20 -20.72
C ARG A 246 19.26 -2.45 -21.87
N PRO A 247 20.52 -1.99 -21.82
CA PRO A 247 21.47 -2.29 -22.90
C PRO A 247 22.00 -3.73 -22.89
N LEU A 248 21.72 -4.52 -21.85
CA LEU A 248 22.20 -5.90 -21.75
C LEU A 248 21.27 -6.85 -22.52
N GLN A 249 21.86 -7.76 -23.30
CA GLN A 249 21.11 -8.85 -23.94
C GLN A 249 20.80 -9.94 -22.89
N LEU A 250 19.66 -9.82 -22.23
CA LEU A 250 19.24 -10.69 -21.12
C LEU A 250 18.31 -11.85 -21.55
N ALA A 251 18.33 -12.21 -22.84
CA ALA A 251 17.50 -13.27 -23.38
C ALA A 251 17.75 -14.59 -22.63
N GLY A 252 16.67 -15.23 -22.16
CA GLY A 252 16.74 -16.50 -21.42
C GLY A 252 17.00 -16.38 -19.91
N TYR A 253 17.41 -15.21 -19.41
CA TYR A 253 17.71 -14.99 -17.97
C TYR A 253 16.67 -14.10 -17.26
N HIS A 254 15.52 -13.86 -17.88
CA HIS A 254 14.50 -12.92 -17.40
C HIS A 254 14.03 -13.19 -15.96
N LEU A 255 13.83 -14.45 -15.57
CA LEU A 255 13.40 -14.79 -14.21
C LEU A 255 14.47 -14.43 -13.17
N GLY A 256 15.72 -14.83 -13.41
CA GLY A 256 16.83 -14.55 -12.50
C GLY A 256 17.07 -13.05 -12.32
N PHE A 257 17.10 -12.29 -13.43
CA PHE A 257 17.24 -10.83 -13.37
C PHE A 257 16.02 -10.14 -12.77
N THR A 258 14.81 -10.68 -12.91
CA THR A 258 13.62 -10.15 -12.25
C THR A 258 13.70 -10.34 -10.74
N LEU A 259 14.07 -11.54 -10.26
CA LEU A 259 14.25 -11.80 -8.84
C LEU A 259 15.39 -10.96 -8.24
N LEU A 260 16.50 -10.82 -8.97
CA LEU A 260 17.61 -9.96 -8.58
C LEU A 260 17.17 -8.50 -8.51
N THR A 261 16.50 -7.98 -9.54
CA THR A 261 15.99 -6.61 -9.57
C THR A 261 15.01 -6.37 -8.43
N PHE A 262 14.13 -7.32 -8.14
CA PHE A 262 13.21 -7.25 -7.00
C PHE A 262 13.96 -7.17 -5.68
N ALA A 263 14.94 -8.06 -5.45
CA ALA A 263 15.73 -8.09 -4.22
C ALA A 263 16.52 -6.79 -4.03
N LEU A 264 17.24 -6.34 -5.07
CA LEU A 264 18.00 -5.09 -5.05
C LEU A 264 17.08 -3.90 -4.81
N THR A 265 15.95 -3.82 -5.50
CA THR A 265 14.97 -2.73 -5.31
C THR A 265 14.46 -2.70 -3.88
N ALA A 266 14.03 -3.83 -3.32
CA ALA A 266 13.52 -3.91 -1.97
C ALA A 266 14.56 -3.45 -0.94
N VAL A 267 15.79 -3.96 -1.06
CA VAL A 267 16.91 -3.65 -0.17
C VAL A 267 17.30 -2.18 -0.27
N PHE A 268 17.64 -1.68 -1.46
CA PHE A 268 18.10 -0.31 -1.64
C PHE A 268 17.01 0.71 -1.31
N SER A 269 15.74 0.45 -1.64
CA SER A 269 14.66 1.38 -1.31
C SER A 269 14.49 1.54 0.20
N LEU A 270 14.62 0.46 0.97
CA LEU A 270 14.57 0.51 2.43
C LEU A 270 15.78 1.22 3.03
N PHE A 271 16.99 0.97 2.50
CA PHE A 271 18.21 1.63 2.97
C PHE A 271 18.25 3.11 2.65
N ILE A 272 17.86 3.51 1.43
CA ILE A 272 17.73 4.92 1.06
C ILE A 272 16.66 5.59 1.93
N SER A 273 15.50 4.96 2.12
CA SER A 273 14.46 5.45 3.02
C SER A 273 14.97 5.66 4.45
N TYR A 274 15.74 4.70 4.98
CA TYR A 274 16.40 4.81 6.28
C TYR A 274 17.40 5.99 6.32
N GLY A 275 18.25 6.14 5.31
CA GLY A 275 19.20 7.25 5.20
C GLY A 275 18.50 8.62 5.17
N LEU A 276 17.48 8.76 4.32
CA LEU A 276 16.65 9.97 4.23
C LEU A 276 15.91 10.27 5.54
N SER A 277 15.57 9.24 6.31
CA SER A 277 14.93 9.42 7.63
C SER A 277 15.85 10.06 8.68
N CYS A 278 17.16 10.00 8.47
CA CYS A 278 18.16 10.58 9.37
C CYS A 278 18.42 12.08 9.10
N LEU A 279 17.95 12.59 7.96
CA LEU A 279 18.14 14.00 7.56
C LEU A 279 17.25 14.95 8.38
N PRO A 280 17.66 16.21 8.60
CA PRO A 280 16.89 17.19 9.37
C PRO A 280 15.49 17.47 8.79
N PHE A 281 15.30 17.28 7.48
CA PHE A 281 14.03 17.48 6.77
C PHE A 281 13.29 16.16 6.46
N SER A 282 13.60 15.08 7.18
CA SER A 282 13.04 13.73 6.95
C SER A 282 11.52 13.67 6.85
N ARG A 283 10.81 14.51 7.63
CA ARG A 283 9.34 14.58 7.63
C ARG A 283 8.79 14.96 6.25
N TYR A 284 9.50 15.81 5.52
CA TYR A 284 9.09 16.25 4.21
C TYR A 284 9.49 15.25 3.12
N LEU A 285 10.56 14.49 3.29
CA LEU A 285 11.04 13.52 2.29
C LEU A 285 10.36 12.15 2.42
N VAL A 286 10.35 11.58 3.62
CA VAL A 286 9.87 10.21 3.86
C VAL A 286 8.69 10.14 4.83
N GLY A 287 8.08 11.28 5.18
CA GLY A 287 6.91 11.34 6.06
C GLY A 287 7.19 11.02 7.54
N LEU A 288 8.40 10.56 7.88
CA LEU A 288 8.81 10.23 9.24
C LEU A 288 9.40 11.44 9.95
N GLY A 289 8.83 11.82 11.10
CA GLY A 289 9.42 12.83 11.98
C GLY A 289 10.69 12.31 12.66
N ARG A 290 11.73 13.14 12.74
CA ARG A 290 12.94 12.87 13.53
C ARG A 290 12.52 12.56 14.97
N ARG A 291 12.90 11.39 15.47
CA ARG A 291 12.76 11.08 16.90
C ARG A 291 13.75 12.01 17.62
N ARG A 292 13.28 12.98 18.41
CA ARG A 292 14.10 13.47 19.53
C ARG A 292 14.32 12.26 20.41
N ILE A 293 15.55 11.75 20.43
CA ILE A 293 15.95 10.80 21.46
C ILE A 293 15.98 11.63 22.74
N THR A 294 14.87 11.65 23.47
CA THR A 294 14.90 12.12 24.85
C THR A 294 15.50 10.98 25.66
N THR A 295 16.82 11.00 25.83
CA THR A 295 17.57 10.20 26.80
C THR A 295 17.18 10.66 28.21
N THR A 296 15.98 10.31 28.68
CA THR A 296 15.62 10.39 30.11
C THR A 296 14.30 9.64 30.34
N LYS A 297 14.28 8.75 31.35
CA LYS A 297 13.22 7.77 31.72
C LYS A 297 13.32 6.39 31.05
N LEU A 298 14.47 5.74 31.22
CA LEU A 298 14.55 4.26 31.21
C LEU A 298 15.15 3.71 32.52
N ASP A 299 15.18 4.51 33.58
CA ASP A 299 15.85 4.17 34.85
C ASP A 299 14.92 4.18 36.09
N LYS A 300 13.61 4.05 35.88
CA LYS A 300 12.64 3.86 36.99
C LYS A 300 11.54 2.88 36.61
N ILE A 301 11.90 1.63 36.37
CA ILE A 301 11.01 0.48 36.60
C ILE A 301 11.89 -0.63 37.17
N GLU A 302 12.10 -0.60 38.49
CA GLU A 302 12.63 -1.76 39.22
C GLU A 302 11.60 -2.92 39.23
N PRO A 303 12.07 -4.18 39.36
CA PRO A 303 11.27 -5.37 39.23
C PRO A 303 10.61 -5.75 40.56
N GLY A 304 9.28 -5.67 40.63
CA GLY A 304 8.53 -6.04 41.83
C GLY A 304 7.21 -6.73 41.47
N MET A 305 7.28 -7.94 40.95
CA MET A 305 6.11 -8.83 40.85
C MET A 305 6.48 -10.15 41.54
N LYS A 306 6.11 -10.26 42.83
CA LYS A 306 6.11 -11.55 43.55
C LYS A 306 5.06 -12.46 42.91
N ALA A 307 5.46 -13.71 42.69
CA ALA A 307 4.66 -14.80 42.17
C ALA A 307 3.47 -15.17 43.09
N PRO A 308 2.40 -15.79 42.57
CA PRO A 308 1.28 -16.25 43.38
C PRO A 308 1.70 -17.48 44.19
N ALA A 309 1.51 -17.42 45.52
CA ALA A 309 1.71 -18.56 46.39
C ALA A 309 0.59 -19.59 46.15
N THR A 310 1.00 -20.76 45.65
CA THR A 310 0.30 -22.02 45.86
C THR A 310 0.86 -22.61 47.15
N ASN A 311 0.01 -23.02 48.08
CA ASN A 311 0.28 -24.17 48.96
C ASN A 311 -1.01 -24.69 49.58
N SER A 312 -1.12 -26.01 49.50
CA SER A 312 -2.10 -26.93 50.02
C SER A 312 -1.91 -27.22 51.52
N LEU A 313 -3.06 -27.36 52.22
CA LEU A 313 -3.43 -28.35 53.28
C LEU A 313 -2.52 -28.64 54.50
N THR A 314 -3.20 -29.05 55.59
CA THR A 314 -2.78 -29.43 56.97
C THR A 314 -2.74 -28.23 57.94
N GLU A 315 -3.46 -28.16 59.06
CA GLU A 315 -4.24 -29.11 59.88
C GLU A 315 -5.60 -28.51 60.29
#